data_AF-A0A3S0D9D4-F1
#
_entry.id   AF-A0A3S0D9D4-F1
#
_cell.length_a   1.000
_cell.length_b   1.000
_cell.length_c   1.000
_cell.angle_alpha   90.00
_cell.angle_beta   90.00
_cell.angle_gamma   90.00
#
_symmetry.space_group_name_H-M   'P 1'
#
loop_
_entity.id
_entity.type
_entity.pdbx_description
1 polymer ?
#
loop_
_entity_poly.entity_id
_entity_poly.type
_entity_poly.pdbx_seq_one_letter_code
_entity_poly.pdbx_strand_id
1 'polypeptide(L)'
;MTEFEVWSKPGGALPAEFGKAIQGHVWGCGVAPDVFLGVSNIPDESDVCALESLIEQSPAEEQRFLSFCRSRGLTARRGDATSAARYIEFVQGCCVAWIHLPSGPDERALLRKIEAAISPFDLIVRSP
;
A
#
# COMPACT_ATOMS: atom_id res chain seq x y z
N MET A 1 -5.61 -20.51 8.18
CA MET A 1 -4.79 -19.68 7.28
C MET A 1 -4.55 -18.38 8.01
N THR A 2 -3.32 -17.85 7.97
CA THR A 2 -3.01 -16.55 8.60
C THR A 2 -2.72 -15.55 7.49
N GLU A 3 -3.33 -14.38 7.58
CA GLU A 3 -3.21 -13.33 6.57
C GLU A 3 -2.45 -12.14 7.11
N PHE A 4 -1.61 -11.57 6.26
CA PHE A 4 -0.89 -10.34 6.53
C PHE A 4 -0.95 -9.43 5.30
N GLU A 5 -0.71 -8.15 5.53
CA GLU A 5 -0.61 -7.16 4.48
C GLU A 5 0.79 -6.58 4.46
N VAL A 6 1.30 -6.30 3.27
CA VAL A 6 2.53 -5.54 3.07
C VAL A 6 2.16 -4.13 2.68
N TRP A 7 2.68 -3.17 3.41
CA TRP A 7 2.39 -1.75 3.23
C TRP A 7 3.65 -0.95 2.91
N SER A 8 3.48 0.11 2.13
CA SER A 8 4.46 1.18 2.04
C SER A 8 4.44 2.04 3.31
N LYS A 9 5.54 2.75 3.53
CA LYS A 9 5.58 3.81 4.54
C LYS A 9 4.95 5.10 4.00
N PRO A 10 4.33 5.92 4.87
CA PRO A 10 3.94 7.28 4.51
C PRO A 10 5.10 8.10 3.93
N GLY A 11 4.76 9.10 3.13
CA GLY A 11 5.68 10.05 2.51
C GLY A 11 6.20 9.63 1.14
N GLY A 12 6.04 8.35 0.78
CA GLY A 12 6.42 7.81 -0.53
C GLY A 12 5.40 8.10 -1.63
N ALA A 13 5.82 7.89 -2.88
CA ALA A 13 4.93 7.77 -4.03
C ALA A 13 5.42 6.58 -4.86
N LEU A 14 4.71 5.47 -4.79
CA LEU A 14 5.05 4.24 -5.50
C LEU A 14 4.35 4.20 -6.86
N PRO A 15 4.97 3.58 -7.88
CA PRO A 15 4.27 3.26 -9.11
C PRO A 15 3.04 2.37 -8.84
N ALA A 16 1.98 2.52 -9.63
CA ALA A 16 0.75 1.72 -9.46
C ALA A 16 1.00 0.20 -9.53
N GLU A 17 1.99 -0.21 -10.34
CA GLU A 17 2.39 -1.61 -10.54
C GLU A 17 3.47 -2.10 -9.57
N PHE A 18 3.82 -1.32 -8.55
CA PHE A 18 4.91 -1.66 -7.64
C PHE A 18 4.68 -2.98 -6.91
N GLY A 19 3.44 -3.25 -6.48
CA GLY A 19 3.08 -4.52 -5.86
C GLY A 19 3.35 -5.71 -6.79
N LYS A 20 3.00 -5.59 -8.08
CA LYS A 20 3.28 -6.62 -9.10
C LYS A 20 4.78 -6.79 -9.35
N ALA A 21 5.54 -5.70 -9.35
CA ALA A 21 6.99 -5.76 -9.49
C ALA A 21 7.65 -6.51 -8.32
N ILE A 22 7.25 -6.22 -7.08
CA ILE A 22 7.77 -6.91 -5.89
C ILE A 22 7.32 -8.36 -5.83
N GLN A 23 6.09 -8.67 -6.24
CA GLN A 23 5.61 -10.04 -6.33
C GLN A 23 6.58 -10.92 -7.14
N GLY A 24 6.99 -10.46 -8.32
CA GLY A 24 7.97 -11.18 -9.15
C GLY A 24 9.32 -11.38 -8.44
N HIS A 25 9.79 -10.37 -7.69
CA HIS A 25 11.01 -10.47 -6.90
C HIS A 25 10.89 -11.52 -5.78
N VAL A 26 9.83 -11.44 -4.98
CA VAL A 26 9.59 -12.32 -3.82
C VAL A 26 9.43 -13.78 -4.28
N TRP A 27 8.77 -14.02 -5.41
CA TRP A 27 8.69 -15.34 -6.02
C TRP A 27 10.06 -15.85 -6.50
N GLY A 28 10.90 -14.97 -7.04
CA GLY A 28 12.29 -15.26 -7.40
C GLY A 28 13.15 -15.67 -6.18
N CYS A 29 12.80 -15.24 -4.97
CA CYS A 29 13.40 -15.70 -3.73
C CYS A 29 12.85 -17.07 -3.24
N GLY A 30 11.95 -17.69 -4.00
CA GLY A 30 11.37 -19.01 -3.72
C GLY A 30 10.20 -18.97 -2.74
N VAL A 31 9.45 -17.86 -2.68
CA VAL A 31 8.12 -17.84 -2.06
C VAL A 31 7.09 -18.29 -3.10
N ALA A 32 6.10 -19.09 -2.69
CA ALA A 32 5.13 -19.65 -3.63
C ALA A 32 4.20 -18.58 -4.20
N PRO A 33 3.72 -18.73 -5.46
CA PRO A 33 2.86 -17.73 -6.11
C PRO A 33 1.54 -17.43 -5.40
N ASP A 34 1.00 -18.41 -4.68
CA ASP A 34 -0.24 -18.32 -3.90
C ASP A 34 -0.03 -17.71 -2.51
N VAL A 35 1.22 -17.58 -2.05
CA VAL A 35 1.56 -17.03 -0.74
C VAL A 35 1.70 -15.52 -0.75
N PHE A 36 2.26 -14.94 -1.82
CA PHE A 36 2.51 -13.50 -1.91
C PHE A 36 1.83 -12.93 -3.16
N LEU A 37 0.81 -12.10 -2.94
CA LEU A 37 -0.02 -11.53 -4.00
C LEU A 37 0.15 -10.02 -4.02
N GLY A 38 0.95 -9.52 -4.95
CA GLY A 38 1.11 -8.09 -5.20
C GLY A 38 -0.19 -7.47 -5.68
N VAL A 39 -0.56 -6.32 -5.13
CA VAL A 39 -1.74 -5.56 -5.55
C VAL A 39 -1.35 -4.47 -6.55
N SER A 40 -2.25 -4.17 -7.48
CA SER A 40 -2.14 -2.98 -8.33
C SER A 40 -2.92 -1.86 -7.64
N ASN A 41 -2.31 -0.69 -7.50
CA ASN A 41 -2.99 0.46 -6.90
C ASN A 41 -3.75 1.22 -8.00
N ILE A 42 -5.02 0.89 -8.18
CA ILE A 42 -5.90 1.51 -9.17
C ILE A 42 -6.84 2.46 -8.41
N PRO A 43 -6.72 3.79 -8.60
CA PRO A 43 -7.56 4.75 -7.91
C PRO A 43 -9.05 4.55 -8.21
N ASP A 44 -9.88 4.57 -7.17
CA ASP A 44 -11.33 4.42 -7.30
C ASP A 44 -12.12 5.30 -6.31
N GLU A 45 -13.43 5.09 -6.25
CA GLU A 45 -14.33 5.87 -5.38
C GLU A 45 -14.03 5.66 -3.88
N SER A 46 -13.47 4.50 -3.50
CA SER A 46 -13.11 4.24 -2.10
C SER A 46 -11.99 5.17 -1.63
N ASP A 47 -11.09 5.59 -2.51
CA ASP A 47 -10.06 6.58 -2.21
C ASP A 47 -10.66 7.97 -1.94
N VAL A 48 -11.69 8.34 -2.70
CA VAL A 48 -12.44 9.59 -2.49
C VAL A 48 -13.11 9.55 -1.11
N CYS A 49 -13.81 8.45 -0.78
CA CYS A 49 -14.44 8.28 0.52
C CYS A 49 -13.41 8.31 1.67
N ALA A 50 -12.23 7.72 1.47
CA ALA A 50 -11.14 7.75 2.45
C ALA A 50 -10.60 9.18 2.67
N LEU A 51 -10.43 9.95 1.60
CA LEU A 51 -10.05 11.37 1.69
C LEU A 51 -11.11 12.19 2.43
N GLU A 52 -12.39 12.00 2.12
CA GLU A 52 -13.48 12.69 2.79
C GLU A 52 -13.51 12.38 4.28
N SER A 53 -13.41 11.10 4.65
CA SER A 53 -13.33 10.65 6.04
C SER A 53 -12.14 11.27 6.77
N LEU A 54 -10.97 11.36 6.12
CA LEU A 54 -9.78 11.97 6.69
C LEU A 54 -9.97 13.48 6.95
N ILE A 55 -10.61 14.19 6.02
CA ILE A 55 -10.94 15.62 6.16
C ILE A 55 -11.98 15.85 7.24
N GLU A 56 -12.99 14.98 7.35
CA GLU A 56 -14.01 15.07 8.40
C GLU A 56 -13.40 14.90 9.80
N GLN A 57 -12.46 13.98 9.95
CA GLN A 57 -11.74 13.77 11.21
C GLN A 57 -10.79 14.93 11.56
N SER A 58 -10.22 15.58 10.54
CA SER A 58 -9.29 16.69 10.72
C SER A 58 -9.47 17.71 9.58
N PRO A 59 -10.27 18.78 9.78
CA PRO A 59 -10.50 19.78 8.73
C PRO A 59 -9.23 20.46 8.20
N ALA A 60 -8.13 20.44 8.97
CA ALA A 60 -6.83 20.92 8.51
C ALA A 60 -6.25 20.09 7.34
N GLU A 61 -6.68 18.84 7.19
CA GLU A 61 -6.24 17.96 6.09
C GLU A 61 -6.69 18.46 4.73
N GLU A 62 -7.79 19.21 4.64
CA GLU A 62 -8.20 19.79 3.35
C GLU A 62 -7.12 20.72 2.80
N GLN A 63 -6.59 21.63 3.62
CA GLN A 63 -5.57 22.57 3.16
C GLN A 63 -4.26 21.85 2.82
N ARG A 64 -3.94 20.77 3.55
CA ARG A 64 -2.80 19.92 3.25
C ARG A 64 -2.98 19.16 1.93
N PHE A 65 -4.15 18.60 1.66
CA PHE A 65 -4.51 17.95 0.40
C PHE A 65 -4.37 18.90 -0.79
N LEU A 66 -4.97 20.11 -0.69
CA LEU A 66 -4.89 21.11 -1.75
C LEU A 66 -3.45 21.53 -2.03
N SER A 67 -2.66 21.73 -0.96
CA SER A 67 -1.23 22.07 -1.07
C SER A 67 -0.42 20.93 -1.68
N PHE A 68 -0.68 19.70 -1.26
CA PHE A 68 -0.06 18.50 -1.82
C PHE A 68 -0.34 18.39 -3.32
N CYS A 69 -1.60 18.49 -3.73
CA CYS A 69 -1.98 18.41 -5.14
C CYS A 69 -1.27 19.47 -5.97
N ARG A 70 -1.26 20.73 -5.50
CA ARG A 70 -0.57 21.83 -6.19
C ARG A 70 0.93 21.57 -6.33
N SER A 71 1.58 21.07 -5.28
CA SER A 71 3.02 20.79 -5.29
C SER A 71 3.42 19.65 -6.23
N ARG A 72 2.48 18.75 -6.54
CA ARG A 72 2.67 17.56 -7.37
C ARG A 72 2.06 17.68 -8.77
N GLY A 73 1.44 18.82 -9.09
CA GLY A 73 0.76 19.01 -10.38
C GLY A 73 -0.50 18.16 -10.56
N LEU A 74 -1.16 17.78 -9.46
CA LEU A 74 -2.39 16.98 -9.46
C LEU A 74 -3.64 17.86 -9.42
N THR A 75 -4.78 17.27 -9.78
CA THR A 75 -6.09 17.92 -9.72
C THR A 75 -6.50 18.14 -8.26
N ALA A 76 -6.54 19.40 -7.82
CA ALA A 76 -6.96 19.75 -6.46
C ALA A 76 -8.49 19.72 -6.28
N ARG A 77 -9.13 18.58 -6.57
CA ARG A 77 -10.58 18.34 -6.39
C ARG A 77 -10.76 17.13 -5.48
N ARG A 78 -11.65 17.23 -4.49
CA ARG A 78 -11.91 16.14 -3.54
C ARG A 78 -12.43 14.88 -4.22
N GLY A 79 -13.29 15.02 -5.22
CA GLY A 79 -13.83 13.90 -6.00
C GLY A 79 -12.93 13.37 -7.12
N ASP A 80 -11.65 13.74 -7.15
CA ASP A 80 -10.70 13.17 -8.11
C ASP A 80 -10.00 11.96 -7.46
N ALA A 81 -10.45 10.75 -7.83
CA ALA A 81 -9.94 9.51 -7.25
C ALA A 81 -8.42 9.38 -7.34
N THR A 82 -7.81 9.80 -8.45
CA THR A 82 -6.35 9.75 -8.61
C THR A 82 -5.63 10.62 -7.58
N SER A 83 -6.09 11.86 -7.40
CA SER A 83 -5.49 12.79 -6.45
C SER A 83 -5.75 12.35 -5.01
N ALA A 84 -6.94 11.81 -4.72
CA ALA A 84 -7.30 11.23 -3.43
C ALA A 84 -6.40 10.04 -3.08
N ALA A 85 -6.30 9.04 -3.96
CA ALA A 85 -5.45 7.86 -3.77
C ALA A 85 -3.99 8.26 -3.50
N ARG A 86 -3.45 9.20 -4.28
CA ARG A 86 -2.08 9.71 -4.12
C ARG A 86 -1.86 10.43 -2.79
N TYR A 87 -2.85 11.16 -2.30
CA TYR A 87 -2.74 11.82 -1.01
C TYR A 87 -2.86 10.84 0.15
N ILE A 88 -3.80 9.89 0.09
CA ILE A 88 -3.96 8.84 1.09
C ILE A 88 -2.67 8.00 1.17
N GLU A 89 -2.12 7.58 0.03
CA GLU A 89 -0.82 6.91 -0.04
C GLU A 89 0.28 7.73 0.64
N PHE A 90 0.32 9.04 0.38
CA PHE A 90 1.32 9.92 0.98
C PHE A 90 1.17 10.03 2.50
N VAL A 91 -0.04 10.09 3.03
CA VAL A 91 -0.28 10.30 4.47
C VAL A 91 -0.22 8.99 5.27
N GLN A 92 -0.69 7.89 4.68
CA GLN A 92 -0.92 6.63 5.41
C GLN A 92 -0.07 5.46 4.89
N GLY A 93 0.54 5.61 3.71
CA GLY A 93 1.07 4.50 2.92
C GLY A 93 -0.04 3.82 2.11
N CYS A 94 0.32 2.79 1.37
CA CYS A 94 -0.63 1.97 0.60
C CYS A 94 -0.30 0.48 0.77
N CYS A 95 -1.33 -0.36 0.68
CA CYS A 95 -1.13 -1.80 0.59
C CYS A 95 -0.49 -2.13 -0.75
N VAL A 96 0.60 -2.90 -0.73
CA VAL A 96 1.35 -3.32 -1.92
C VAL A 96 1.25 -4.81 -2.19
N ALA A 97 0.92 -5.61 -1.17
CA ALA A 97 0.67 -7.04 -1.34
C ALA A 97 -0.13 -7.63 -0.17
N TRP A 98 -0.77 -8.76 -0.43
CA TRP A 98 -1.30 -9.65 0.60
C TRP A 98 -0.41 -10.88 0.74
N ILE A 99 -0.31 -11.39 1.96
CA ILE A 99 0.40 -12.60 2.31
C ILE A 99 -0.61 -13.61 2.86
N HIS A 100 -0.71 -14.77 2.22
CA HIS A 100 -1.53 -15.89 2.69
C HIS A 100 -0.60 -17.02 3.16
N LEU A 101 -0.46 -17.17 4.48
CA LEU A 101 0.36 -18.24 5.03
C LEU A 101 -0.49 -19.49 5.32
N PRO A 102 -0.01 -20.69 4.93
CA PRO A 102 -0.63 -21.92 5.36
C PRO A 102 -0.50 -22.06 6.88
N SER A 103 -1.55 -22.54 7.54
CA SER A 103 -1.49 -22.81 8.97
C SER A 103 -0.56 -24.00 9.22
N GLY A 104 0.43 -23.83 10.09
CA GLY A 104 1.36 -24.91 10.39
C GLY A 104 2.68 -24.47 11.00
N PRO A 105 3.59 -25.42 11.23
CA PRO A 105 4.88 -25.15 11.89
C PRO A 105 5.78 -24.19 11.10
N ASP A 106 5.59 -24.11 9.78
CA ASP A 106 6.46 -23.33 8.88
C ASP A 106 6.03 -21.86 8.71
N GLU A 107 4.90 -21.46 9.29
CA GLU A 107 4.32 -20.12 9.13
C GLU A 107 5.34 -19.01 9.46
N ARG A 108 6.01 -19.12 10.61
CA ARG A 108 7.03 -18.14 11.04
C ARG A 108 8.27 -18.14 10.15
N ALA A 109 8.68 -19.30 9.64
CA ALA A 109 9.85 -19.39 8.77
C ALA A 109 9.56 -18.74 7.41
N LEU A 110 8.36 -18.97 6.88
CA LEU A 110 7.90 -18.38 5.63
C LEU A 110 7.71 -16.87 5.75
N LEU A 111 7.12 -16.39 6.86
CA LEU A 111 6.99 -14.97 7.13
C LEU A 111 8.36 -14.27 7.17
N ARG A 112 9.34 -14.81 7.90
CA ARG A 112 10.71 -14.26 7.95
C ARG A 112 11.38 -14.23 6.57
N LYS A 113 11.13 -15.25 5.75
CA LYS A 113 11.64 -15.31 4.38
C LYS A 113 11.06 -14.17 3.53
N ILE A 114 9.76 -13.91 3.68
CA ILE A 114 9.08 -12.79 3.00
C ILE A 114 9.63 -11.45 3.51
N GLU A 115 9.74 -11.26 4.83
CA GLU A 115 10.31 -10.05 5.44
C GLU A 115 11.73 -9.78 4.93
N ALA A 116 12.57 -10.81 4.83
CA ALA A 116 13.91 -10.69 4.26
C ALA A 116 13.88 -10.27 2.79
N ALA A 117 13.00 -10.87 1.98
CA ALA A 117 12.85 -10.55 0.56
C ALA A 117 12.35 -9.12 0.31
N ILE A 118 11.47 -8.59 1.17
CA ILE A 118 10.94 -7.22 1.02
C ILE A 118 11.79 -6.15 1.71
N SER A 119 12.75 -6.54 2.56
CA SER A 119 13.60 -5.60 3.31
C SER A 119 14.30 -4.51 2.46
N PRO A 120 14.70 -4.75 1.19
CA PRO A 120 15.32 -3.71 0.36
C PRO A 120 14.36 -2.60 -0.09
N PHE A 121 13.05 -2.78 0.06
CA PHE A 121 12.02 -1.92 -0.53
C PHE A 121 11.37 -0.95 0.47
N ASP A 122 11.88 -0.87 1.70
CA ASP A 122 11.36 -0.04 2.79
C ASP A 122 9.87 -0.29 3.11
N LEU A 123 9.47 -1.56 3.06
CA LEU A 123 8.11 -2.03 3.32
C LEU A 123 7.93 -2.56 4.74
N ILE A 124 6.68 -2.60 5.18
CA ILE A 124 6.29 -3.10 6.49
C ILE A 124 5.21 -4.16 6.36
N VAL A 125 5.30 -5.22 7.17
CA VAL A 125 4.25 -6.23 7.28
C VAL A 125 3.32 -5.87 8.44
N ARG A 126 2.02 -5.96 8.22
CA ARG A 126 0.96 -5.69 9.20
C ARG A 126 -0.01 -6.87 9.24
N SER A 127 -0.61 -7.10 10.41
CA SER A 127 -1.83 -7.89 10.49
C SER A 127 -3.01 -7.00 10.09
N PRO A 128 -4.02 -7.53 9.37
CA PRO A 128 -5.20 -6.79 8.96
C PRO A 128 -6.05 -6.28 10.15
#